data_AF-A0A254UR06-F1
#
_entry.id   AF-A0A254UR06-F1
#
_cell.length_a   1.000
_cell.length_b   1.000
_cell.length_c   1.000
_cell.angle_alpha   90.00
_cell.angle_beta   90.00
_cell.angle_gamma   90.00
#
_symmetry.space_group_name_H-M   'P 1'
#
loop_
_entity.id
_entity.type
_entity.pdbx_description
1 polymer ?
#
loop_
_entity_poly.entity_id
_entity_poly.type
_entity_poly.pdbx_seq_one_letter_code
_entity_poly.pdbx_strand_id
1 'polypeptide(L)'
;MKGFDLILAASAVAAGLLAGPALAEGTGQGAGQGLVPWSSDALGISARVPKGWTSDEMPGGGILFSAPDIDPHKTAHVALRAHADAGANLTAAHEQLLHTILLDGDTVLSDEMAEDGFAIRSKDVFGKVTLRKTQRLECAGEAVLASVQTDYPADLAEAMAPLLADVPGTLGCK
;
A
#
# COMPACT_ATOMS: atom_id res chain seq x y z
N MET A 1 -11.36 -23.47 60.86
CA MET A 1 -10.48 -22.41 60.34
C MET A 1 -9.11 -23.02 60.10
N LYS A 2 -8.82 -23.38 58.84
CA LYS A 2 -7.57 -23.98 58.38
C LYS A 2 -7.01 -23.05 57.31
N GLY A 3 -5.76 -22.62 57.49
CA GLY A 3 -5.05 -21.71 56.59
C GLY A 3 -4.85 -22.35 55.21
N PHE A 4 -5.03 -21.53 54.18
CA PHE A 4 -4.72 -21.86 52.81
C PHE A 4 -3.30 -21.36 52.51
N ASP A 5 -2.36 -22.31 52.38
CA ASP A 5 -1.08 -22.10 51.71
C ASP A 5 -1.35 -21.98 50.20
N LEU A 6 -0.94 -20.86 49.60
CA LEU A 6 -1.03 -20.64 48.16
C LEU A 6 0.34 -20.96 47.53
N ILE A 7 0.41 -22.10 46.85
CA ILE A 7 1.54 -22.50 46.00
C ILE A 7 1.41 -21.71 44.68
N LEU A 8 2.29 -20.74 44.47
CA LEU A 8 2.45 -20.07 43.17
C LEU A 8 3.33 -20.95 42.27
N ALA A 9 2.68 -21.72 41.40
CA ALA A 9 3.30 -22.46 40.33
C ALA A 9 3.70 -21.51 39.18
N ALA A 10 4.93 -21.67 38.73
CA ALA A 10 5.53 -20.99 37.60
C ALA A 10 4.84 -21.34 36.28
N SER A 11 4.65 -20.34 35.42
CA SER A 11 4.51 -20.51 33.98
C SER A 11 5.18 -19.33 33.29
N ALA A 12 6.41 -19.56 32.84
CA ALA A 12 7.15 -18.69 31.95
C ALA A 12 6.48 -18.72 30.57
N VAL A 13 5.92 -17.59 30.13
CA VAL A 13 5.57 -17.39 28.72
C VAL A 13 6.73 -16.63 28.08
N ALA A 14 7.37 -17.32 27.16
CA ALA A 14 8.47 -16.85 26.34
C ALA A 14 8.11 -15.53 25.64
N ALA A 15 8.82 -14.47 25.99
CA ALA A 15 8.90 -13.27 25.18
C ALA A 15 9.71 -13.61 23.91
N GLY A 16 9.00 -13.96 22.83
CA GLY A 16 9.59 -14.10 21.51
C GLY A 16 10.05 -12.73 21.02
N LEU A 17 11.36 -12.53 20.99
CA LEU A 17 12.02 -11.43 20.29
C LEU A 17 11.76 -11.56 18.79
N LEU A 18 10.75 -10.86 18.27
CA LEU A 18 10.69 -10.49 16.86
C LEU A 18 11.42 -9.14 16.70
N ALA A 19 12.74 -9.23 16.61
CA ALA A 19 13.58 -8.13 16.15
C ALA A 19 13.43 -8.00 14.63
N GLY A 20 12.40 -7.29 14.18
CA GLY A 20 12.42 -6.66 12.86
C GLY A 20 13.48 -5.54 12.84
N PRO A 21 14.12 -5.25 11.71
CA PRO A 21 15.10 -4.18 11.66
C PRO A 21 14.40 -2.84 11.91
N ALA A 22 14.68 -2.23 13.06
CA ALA A 22 14.32 -0.87 13.38
C ALA A 22 15.00 0.06 12.37
N LEU A 23 14.21 0.71 11.51
CA LEU A 23 14.67 1.83 10.72
C LEU A 23 14.58 3.09 11.59
N ALA A 24 15.74 3.75 11.69
CA ALA A 24 16.06 4.81 12.60
C ALA A 24 15.09 6.01 12.55
N GLU A 25 14.77 6.53 13.74
CA GLU A 25 14.09 7.80 13.97
C GLU A 25 14.95 8.95 13.43
N GLY A 26 14.50 9.56 12.34
CA GLY A 26 15.01 10.82 11.84
C GLY A 26 14.04 11.93 12.18
N THR A 27 14.25 12.59 13.33
CA THR A 27 13.57 13.84 13.67
C THR A 27 14.08 14.96 12.77
N GLY A 28 13.28 15.36 11.78
CA GLY A 28 13.61 16.51 10.94
C GLY A 28 12.62 16.68 9.80
N GLN A 29 11.92 17.82 9.79
CA GLN A 29 11.01 18.23 8.73
C GLN A 29 11.71 18.12 7.36
N GLY A 30 11.36 17.08 6.62
CA GLY A 30 11.98 16.72 5.35
C GLY A 30 12.10 15.21 5.20
N ALA A 31 10.97 14.52 5.04
CA ALA A 31 10.93 13.14 4.57
C ALA A 31 11.93 12.99 3.41
N GLY A 32 12.87 12.05 3.53
CA GLY A 32 13.96 11.88 2.59
C GLY A 32 13.41 11.82 1.16
N GLN A 33 13.65 12.88 0.38
CA GLN A 33 13.04 13.02 -0.93
C GLN A 33 13.55 11.93 -1.86
N GLY A 34 12.63 11.07 -2.33
CA GLY A 34 12.92 10.06 -3.34
C GLY A 34 12.29 8.70 -3.04
N LEU A 35 12.28 7.88 -4.08
CA LEU A 35 11.78 6.51 -4.00
C LEU A 35 12.95 5.54 -3.79
N VAL A 36 12.78 4.55 -2.91
CA VAL A 36 13.74 3.46 -2.68
C VAL A 36 13.16 2.13 -3.19
N PRO A 37 14.00 1.19 -3.67
CA PRO A 37 13.55 -0.14 -4.04
C PRO A 37 12.92 -0.87 -2.86
N TRP A 38 11.84 -1.60 -3.12
CA TRP A 38 11.15 -2.47 -2.19
C TRP A 38 10.67 -3.73 -2.91
N SER A 39 10.63 -4.85 -2.19
CA SER A 39 10.06 -6.10 -2.69
C SER A 39 9.48 -6.93 -1.55
N SER A 40 8.57 -7.84 -1.88
CA SER A 40 7.94 -8.75 -0.93
C SER A 40 7.90 -10.17 -1.49
N ASP A 41 8.47 -11.12 -0.75
CA ASP A 41 8.37 -12.55 -1.08
C ASP A 41 6.93 -13.05 -1.00
N ALA A 42 6.17 -12.59 0.01
CA ALA A 42 4.80 -13.01 0.21
C ALA A 42 3.87 -12.57 -0.93
N LEU A 43 4.18 -11.45 -1.59
CA LEU A 43 3.40 -10.91 -2.69
C LEU A 43 4.00 -11.22 -4.07
N GLY A 44 5.25 -11.68 -4.15
CA GLY A 44 5.95 -11.96 -5.41
C GLY A 44 6.25 -10.73 -6.27
N ILE A 45 6.14 -9.52 -5.72
CA ILE A 45 6.28 -8.26 -6.46
C ILE A 45 7.41 -7.38 -5.92
N SER A 46 7.85 -6.46 -6.78
CA SER A 46 8.74 -5.35 -6.47
C SER A 46 8.13 -4.02 -6.91
N ALA A 47 8.57 -2.94 -6.26
CA ALA A 47 8.21 -1.57 -6.60
C ALA A 47 9.27 -0.60 -6.07
N ARG A 48 9.13 0.69 -6.36
CA ARG A 48 9.82 1.75 -5.62
C ARG A 48 8.81 2.49 -4.75
N VAL A 49 9.14 2.67 -3.48
CA VAL A 49 8.27 3.29 -2.47
C VAL A 49 8.95 4.52 -1.86
N PRO A 50 8.19 5.50 -1.34
CA PRO A 50 8.77 6.67 -0.70
C PRO A 50 9.71 6.30 0.45
N LYS A 51 10.89 6.94 0.48
CA LYS A 51 11.88 6.69 1.53
C LYS A 51 11.38 7.20 2.89
N GLY A 52 11.53 6.38 3.92
CA GLY A 52 11.25 6.76 5.31
C GLY A 52 9.77 6.76 5.69
N TRP A 53 8.90 6.21 4.82
CA TRP A 53 7.50 5.97 5.16
C TRP A 53 7.37 4.72 6.02
N THR A 54 6.45 4.75 6.99
CA THR A 54 6.11 3.57 7.80
C THR A 54 5.30 2.60 6.96
N SER A 55 5.46 1.30 7.22
CA SER A 55 4.75 0.24 6.48
C SER A 55 3.98 -0.68 7.41
N ASP A 56 2.76 -1.02 7.03
CA ASP A 56 1.89 -1.94 7.76
C ASP A 56 1.25 -2.98 6.83
N GLU A 57 0.95 -4.16 7.35
CA GLU A 57 0.18 -5.18 6.62
C GLU A 57 -1.31 -4.79 6.56
N MET A 58 -1.90 -4.93 5.38
CA MET A 58 -3.33 -4.62 5.18
C MET A 58 -4.22 -5.84 5.45
N PRO A 59 -5.41 -5.66 6.03
CA PRO A 59 -6.43 -6.70 6.06
C PRO A 59 -6.75 -7.20 4.65
N GLY A 60 -6.83 -8.52 4.49
CA GLY A 60 -7.02 -9.15 3.17
C GLY A 60 -5.73 -9.26 2.32
N GLY A 61 -4.58 -8.84 2.87
CA GLY A 61 -3.28 -8.94 2.23
C GLY A 61 -2.81 -7.63 1.58
N GLY A 62 -1.48 -7.55 1.42
CA GLY A 62 -0.80 -6.36 0.89
C GLY A 62 -0.10 -5.53 1.96
N ILE A 63 0.62 -4.50 1.52
CA ILE A 63 1.36 -3.58 2.37
C ILE A 63 0.90 -2.15 2.10
N LEU A 64 0.64 -1.40 3.17
CA LEU A 64 0.36 0.04 3.14
C LEU A 64 1.59 0.79 3.61
N PHE A 65 2.03 1.78 2.84
CA PHE A 65 3.03 2.76 3.26
C PHE A 65 2.33 4.09 3.55
N SER A 66 2.64 4.72 4.67
CA SER A 66 2.07 6.01 5.11
C SER A 66 3.17 7.06 5.27
N ALA A 67 2.90 8.28 4.81
CA ALA A 67 3.84 9.38 5.02
C ALA A 67 3.97 9.70 6.53
N PRO A 68 5.20 9.98 7.02
CA PRO A 68 5.47 10.15 8.45
C PRO A 68 4.85 11.44 9.02
N ASP A 69 4.82 11.52 10.35
CA ASP A 69 4.52 12.73 11.15
C ASP A 69 3.13 13.36 10.93
N ILE A 70 2.22 12.64 10.28
CA ILE A 70 0.81 13.02 10.08
C ILE A 70 -0.06 11.87 10.59
N ASP A 71 -1.26 12.21 11.07
CA ASP A 71 -2.33 11.24 11.34
C ASP A 71 -2.47 10.27 10.14
N PRO A 72 -2.30 8.94 10.32
CA PRO A 72 -2.40 7.97 9.24
C PRO A 72 -3.73 8.03 8.49
N HIS A 73 -4.80 8.53 9.09
CA HIS A 73 -6.09 8.69 8.42
C HIS A 73 -6.18 9.94 7.52
N LYS A 74 -5.16 10.81 7.54
CA LYS A 74 -5.13 12.09 6.84
C LYS A 74 -3.84 12.29 6.05
N THR A 75 -2.98 11.27 5.97
CA THR A 75 -1.69 11.36 5.29
C THR A 75 -1.78 10.81 3.87
N ALA A 76 -0.69 10.93 3.12
CA ALA A 76 -0.55 10.31 1.81
C ALA A 76 -0.15 8.83 1.95
N HIS A 77 -0.59 8.01 1.00
CA HIS A 77 -0.41 6.57 1.04
C HIS A 77 0.12 5.99 -0.28
N VAL A 78 0.81 4.86 -0.13
CA VAL A 78 1.07 3.89 -1.20
C VAL A 78 0.61 2.52 -0.70
N ALA A 79 -0.42 1.95 -1.30
CA ALA A 79 -0.89 0.60 -1.01
C ALA A 79 -0.51 -0.34 -2.14
N LEU A 80 0.11 -1.48 -1.81
CA LEU A 80 0.53 -2.51 -2.76
C LEU A 80 -0.16 -3.84 -2.42
N ARG A 81 -0.75 -4.49 -3.41
CA ARG A 81 -1.35 -5.82 -3.29
C ARG A 81 -0.96 -6.68 -4.49
N ALA A 82 -0.97 -7.99 -4.29
CA ALA A 82 -0.76 -8.95 -5.36
C ALA A 82 -1.49 -10.25 -5.02
N HIS A 83 -2.02 -10.90 -6.05
CA HIS A 83 -2.69 -12.19 -5.96
C HIS A 83 -2.33 -13.03 -7.18
N ALA A 84 -2.40 -14.36 -7.09
CA ALA A 84 -2.27 -15.22 -8.26
C ALA A 84 -3.33 -14.85 -9.31
N ASP A 85 -2.94 -14.77 -10.57
CA ASP A 85 -3.84 -14.44 -11.67
C ASP A 85 -4.25 -15.71 -12.44
N ALA A 86 -5.51 -16.10 -12.29
CA ALA A 86 -6.10 -17.22 -13.00
C ALA A 86 -6.78 -16.81 -14.33
N GLY A 87 -6.36 -15.69 -14.94
CA GLY A 87 -6.95 -15.14 -16.16
C GLY A 87 -8.09 -14.17 -15.89
N ALA A 88 -7.92 -13.30 -14.89
CA ALA A 88 -8.89 -12.27 -14.53
C ALA A 88 -9.31 -11.42 -15.75
N ASN A 89 -10.61 -11.13 -15.85
CA ASN A 89 -11.15 -10.23 -16.85
C ASN A 89 -10.89 -8.77 -16.43
N LEU A 90 -9.82 -8.18 -16.96
CA LEU A 90 -9.37 -6.84 -16.60
C LEU A 90 -10.36 -5.75 -17.03
N THR A 91 -11.06 -5.93 -18.15
CA THR A 91 -12.11 -4.99 -18.59
C THR A 91 -13.26 -4.95 -17.60
N ALA A 92 -13.75 -6.10 -17.15
CA ALA A 92 -14.82 -6.15 -16.16
C ALA A 92 -14.38 -5.57 -14.81
N ALA A 93 -13.15 -5.85 -14.38
CA ALA A 93 -12.59 -5.28 -13.15
C ALA A 93 -12.42 -3.76 -13.23
N HIS A 94 -11.98 -3.25 -14.38
CA HIS A 94 -11.90 -1.83 -14.68
C HIS A 94 -13.27 -1.16 -14.62
N GLU A 95 -14.26 -1.68 -15.35
CA GLU A 95 -15.61 -1.12 -15.38
C GLU A 95 -16.25 -1.10 -13.99
N GLN A 96 -16.05 -2.16 -13.20
CA GLN A 96 -16.52 -2.22 -11.83
C GLN A 96 -15.88 -1.13 -10.96
N LEU A 97 -14.56 -0.94 -11.06
CA LEU A 97 -13.88 0.11 -10.30
C LEU A 97 -14.34 1.51 -10.74
N LEU A 98 -14.42 1.77 -12.04
CA LEU A 98 -14.90 3.03 -12.59
C LEU A 98 -16.30 3.33 -12.09
N HIS A 99 -17.19 2.33 -12.10
CA HIS A 99 -18.54 2.49 -11.58
C HIS A 99 -18.56 2.86 -10.08
N THR A 100 -17.73 2.21 -9.26
CA THR A 100 -17.60 2.57 -7.83
C THR A 100 -17.15 4.02 -7.65
N ILE A 101 -16.11 4.45 -8.38
CA ILE A 101 -15.60 5.83 -8.33
C ILE A 101 -16.71 6.84 -8.67
N LEU A 102 -17.48 6.57 -9.72
CA LEU A 102 -18.58 7.46 -10.13
C LEU A 102 -19.74 7.48 -9.11
N LEU A 103 -20.04 6.35 -8.48
CA LEU A 103 -21.05 6.28 -7.41
C LEU A 103 -20.63 7.05 -6.16
N ASP A 104 -19.34 7.07 -5.84
CA ASP A 104 -18.77 7.85 -4.73
C ASP A 104 -18.81 9.37 -5.02
N GLY A 105 -19.11 9.77 -6.26
CA GLY A 105 -19.18 11.17 -6.68
C GLY A 105 -17.81 11.77 -7.01
N ASP A 106 -16.78 10.94 -7.16
CA ASP A 106 -15.45 11.36 -7.55
C ASP A 106 -15.41 11.87 -9.00
N THR A 107 -14.55 12.84 -9.26
CA THR A 107 -14.20 13.25 -10.62
C THR A 107 -13.08 12.38 -11.17
N VAL A 108 -13.29 11.73 -12.30
CA VAL A 108 -12.24 11.01 -13.02
C VAL A 108 -11.32 12.02 -13.72
N LEU A 109 -10.03 11.98 -13.40
CA LEU A 109 -8.99 12.83 -13.96
C LEU A 109 -8.27 12.16 -15.13
N SER A 110 -8.05 10.85 -15.06
CA SER A 110 -7.54 10.04 -16.16
C SER A 110 -8.07 8.61 -16.06
N ASP A 111 -8.21 7.97 -17.21
CA ASP A 111 -8.67 6.60 -17.36
C ASP A 111 -7.89 5.94 -18.49
N GLU A 112 -7.09 4.94 -18.14
CA GLU A 112 -6.18 4.23 -19.05
C GLU A 112 -6.48 2.73 -18.98
N MET A 113 -6.65 2.11 -20.16
CA MET A 113 -6.89 0.68 -20.31
C MET A 113 -5.86 0.10 -21.29
N ALA A 114 -5.23 -1.00 -20.90
CA ALA A 114 -4.28 -1.77 -21.70
C ALA A 114 -4.66 -3.25 -21.67
N GLU A 115 -3.98 -4.06 -22.47
CA GLU A 115 -4.21 -5.51 -22.51
C GLU A 115 -3.84 -6.20 -21.19
N ASP A 116 -2.77 -5.74 -20.55
CA ASP A 116 -2.21 -6.29 -19.32
C ASP A 116 -2.64 -5.54 -18.05
N GLY A 117 -3.47 -4.49 -18.15
CA GLY A 117 -3.81 -3.70 -16.98
C GLY A 117 -4.66 -2.47 -17.25
N PHE A 118 -4.89 -1.70 -16.19
CA PHE A 118 -5.59 -0.42 -16.26
C PHE A 118 -5.14 0.51 -15.14
N ALA A 119 -5.37 1.80 -15.32
CA ALA A 119 -5.15 2.81 -14.31
C ALA A 119 -6.25 3.88 -14.34
N ILE A 120 -6.82 4.19 -13.18
CA ILE A 120 -7.79 5.28 -13.01
C ILE A 120 -7.24 6.25 -11.98
N ARG A 121 -7.18 7.53 -12.34
CA ARG A 121 -6.91 8.64 -11.42
C ARG A 121 -8.20 9.39 -11.15
N SER A 122 -8.59 9.51 -9.90
CA SER A 122 -9.79 10.23 -9.46
C SER A 122 -9.46 11.31 -8.44
N LYS A 123 -10.39 12.23 -8.26
CA LYS A 123 -10.37 13.26 -7.22
C LYS A 123 -11.71 13.33 -6.52
N ASP A 124 -11.71 13.19 -5.20
CA ASP A 124 -12.94 13.29 -4.40
C ASP A 124 -13.38 14.73 -4.18
N VAL A 125 -14.54 14.90 -3.53
CA VAL A 125 -15.13 16.22 -3.22
C VAL A 125 -14.29 17.06 -2.26
N PHE A 126 -13.38 16.44 -1.51
CA PHE A 126 -12.44 17.10 -0.60
C PHE A 126 -11.11 17.43 -1.29
N GLY A 127 -10.97 17.06 -2.57
CA GLY A 127 -9.77 17.31 -3.37
C GLY A 127 -8.66 16.29 -3.18
N LYS A 128 -8.88 15.19 -2.44
CA LYS A 128 -7.93 14.08 -2.36
C LYS A 128 -7.81 13.43 -3.72
N VAL A 129 -6.59 13.27 -4.20
CA VAL A 129 -6.32 12.57 -5.46
C VAL A 129 -5.96 11.14 -5.14
N THR A 130 -6.57 10.21 -5.87
CA THR A 130 -6.24 8.78 -5.80
C THR A 130 -5.92 8.27 -7.19
N LEU A 131 -4.81 7.54 -7.34
CA LEU A 131 -4.52 6.73 -8.52
C LEU A 131 -4.61 5.27 -8.12
N ARG A 132 -5.34 4.47 -8.90
CA ARG A 132 -5.42 3.01 -8.75
C ARG A 132 -4.96 2.39 -10.06
N LYS A 133 -3.90 1.62 -10.01
CA LYS A 133 -3.40 0.83 -11.15
C LYS A 133 -3.44 -0.65 -10.79
N THR A 134 -3.94 -1.45 -11.72
CA THR A 134 -3.91 -2.91 -11.67
C THR A 134 -3.20 -3.42 -12.91
N GLN A 135 -2.29 -4.37 -12.74
CA GLN A 135 -1.48 -4.92 -13.82
C GLN A 135 -1.24 -6.42 -13.61
N ARG A 136 -1.42 -7.20 -14.67
CA ARG A 136 -0.97 -8.58 -14.79
C ARG A 136 0.54 -8.57 -15.03
N LEU A 137 1.26 -9.27 -14.17
CA LEU A 137 2.70 -9.45 -14.23
C LEU A 137 3.01 -10.92 -14.50
N GLU A 138 3.75 -11.19 -15.57
CA GLU A 138 4.22 -12.54 -15.92
C GLU A 138 5.49 -12.87 -15.12
N CYS A 139 5.31 -13.33 -13.88
CA CYS A 139 6.43 -13.65 -12.99
C CYS A 139 6.95 -15.07 -13.18
N ALA A 140 8.16 -15.34 -12.68
CA ALA A 140 8.79 -16.65 -12.80
C ALA A 140 8.02 -17.69 -11.96
N GLY A 141 7.11 -18.42 -12.61
CA GLY A 141 6.33 -19.51 -12.03
C GLY A 141 4.83 -19.39 -12.33
N GLU A 142 4.26 -18.21 -12.12
CA GLU A 142 2.84 -17.93 -12.37
C GLU A 142 2.58 -16.44 -12.65
N ALA A 143 1.49 -16.16 -13.34
CA ALA A 143 1.01 -14.80 -13.53
C ALA A 143 0.45 -14.24 -12.21
N VAL A 144 0.74 -12.98 -11.94
CA VAL A 144 0.34 -12.26 -10.72
C VAL A 144 -0.50 -11.04 -11.10
N LEU A 145 -1.66 -10.88 -10.48
CA LEU A 145 -2.46 -9.68 -10.58
C LEU A 145 -2.05 -8.72 -9.47
N ALA A 146 -1.18 -7.78 -9.81
CA ALA A 146 -0.64 -6.79 -8.90
C ALA A 146 -1.43 -5.49 -8.99
N SER A 147 -1.58 -4.80 -7.85
CA SER A 147 -2.19 -3.47 -7.83
C SER A 147 -1.40 -2.53 -6.94
N VAL A 148 -1.42 -1.27 -7.34
CA VAL A 148 -0.85 -0.15 -6.60
C VAL A 148 -1.88 0.96 -6.54
N GLN A 149 -2.14 1.44 -5.33
CA GLN A 149 -2.90 2.65 -5.10
C GLN A 149 -1.98 3.69 -4.49
N THR A 150 -2.00 4.91 -5.02
CA THR A 150 -1.40 6.07 -4.37
C THR A 150 -2.47 7.09 -4.09
N ASP A 151 -2.50 7.67 -2.90
CA ASP A 151 -3.39 8.78 -2.59
C ASP A 151 -2.70 9.86 -1.78
N TYR A 152 -3.18 11.09 -1.96
CA TYR A 152 -2.75 12.23 -1.18
C TYR A 152 -3.88 13.25 -1.06
N PRO A 153 -4.08 13.84 0.14
CA PRO A 153 -5.07 14.88 0.36
C PRO A 153 -4.67 16.19 -0.33
N ALA A 154 -5.64 17.09 -0.50
CA ALA A 154 -5.46 18.33 -1.25
C ALA A 154 -4.38 19.25 -0.67
N ASP A 155 -4.25 19.29 0.65
CA ASP A 155 -3.26 20.09 1.39
C ASP A 155 -1.83 19.59 1.23
N LEU A 156 -1.62 18.33 0.85
CA LEU A 156 -0.30 17.75 0.59
C LEU A 156 0.03 17.65 -0.91
N ALA A 157 -0.86 18.09 -1.80
CA ALA A 157 -0.75 17.85 -3.24
C ALA A 157 0.55 18.38 -3.86
N GLU A 158 1.01 19.57 -3.47
CA GLU A 158 2.23 20.17 -4.01
C GLU A 158 3.47 19.31 -3.74
N ALA A 159 3.57 18.75 -2.53
CA ALA A 159 4.70 17.91 -2.13
C ALA A 159 4.56 16.46 -2.63
N MET A 160 3.34 15.90 -2.60
CA MET A 160 3.11 14.47 -2.82
C MET A 160 2.89 14.10 -4.29
N ALA A 161 2.24 14.96 -5.08
CA ALA A 161 1.99 14.67 -6.48
C ALA A 161 3.27 14.31 -7.28
N PRO A 162 4.38 15.07 -7.21
CA PRO A 162 5.60 14.72 -7.93
C PRO A 162 6.30 13.47 -7.35
N LEU A 163 6.28 13.29 -6.03
CA LEU A 163 6.91 12.14 -5.38
C LEU A 163 6.23 10.82 -5.76
N LEU A 164 4.90 10.82 -5.82
CA LEU A 164 4.10 9.62 -6.04
C LEU A 164 3.83 9.32 -7.52
N ALA A 165 4.09 10.26 -8.43
CA ALA A 165 3.81 10.12 -9.86
C ALA A 165 4.46 8.87 -10.49
N ASP A 166 5.70 8.56 -10.07
CA ASP A 166 6.48 7.47 -10.67
C ASP A 166 6.22 6.10 -10.03
N VAL A 167 5.67 6.06 -8.81
CA VAL A 167 5.47 4.81 -8.06
C VAL A 167 4.72 3.75 -8.88
N PRO A 168 3.59 4.06 -9.57
CA PRO A 168 2.84 3.06 -10.32
C PRO A 168 3.60 2.47 -11.52
N GLY A 169 4.55 3.22 -12.09
CA GLY A 169 5.39 2.77 -13.20
C GLY A 169 6.51 1.81 -12.79
N THR A 170 6.71 1.63 -11.49
CA THR A 170 7.82 0.80 -10.95
C THR A 170 7.38 -0.59 -10.53
N LEU A 171 6.07 -0.88 -10.59
CA LEU A 171 5.50 -2.16 -10.22
C LEU A 171 6.00 -3.26 -11.17
N GLY A 172 6.54 -4.33 -10.61
CA GLY A 172 7.07 -5.46 -11.39
C GLY A 172 7.18 -6.73 -10.55
N CYS A 173 7.67 -7.80 -11.18
CA CYS A 173 7.98 -9.04 -10.47
C CYS A 173 9.18 -8.85 -9.54
N LYS A 174 9.22 -9.64 -8.46
CA LYS A 174 10.43 -9.76 -7.65
C LYS A 174 11.54 -10.53 -8.37
#